data_AF-A0AAE3VIP8-F1
#
_entry.id   AF-A0AAE3VIP8-F1
#
_cell.length_a   1.000
_cell.length_b   1.000
_cell.length_c   1.000
_cell.angle_alpha   90.00
_cell.angle_beta   90.00
_cell.angle_gamma   90.00
#
_symmetry.space_group_name_H-M   'P 1'
#
loop_
_entity.id
_entity.type
_entity.pdbx_description
1 polymer ?
#
loop_
_entity_poly.entity_id
_entity_poly.type
_entity_poly.pdbx_seq_one_letter_code
_entity_poly.pdbx_strand_id
1 'polypeptide(L)'
;MAKRETYNLSEIGARLKLIRARQRLTQAKMAQELGISLSHYSKLEVGIGGMSHGLIFALCRQFGISEAWLVYGEGEAPDFSLVTNGAEASAVERNDNNGKKLLAEDNSLIESIVIMLENSEMRELAGQIAQAMDIPTTRALAMLVREKLRNPEKELSKND
;
A
#
# COMPACT_ATOMS: atom_id res chain seq x y z
N MET A 1 10.00 3.02 -28.75
CA MET A 1 8.59 3.04 -28.32
C MET A 1 8.26 1.67 -27.71
N ALA A 2 8.36 1.55 -26.38
CA ALA A 2 7.96 0.31 -25.71
C ALA A 2 6.44 0.30 -25.56
N LYS A 3 5.81 -0.78 -26.04
CA LYS A 3 4.37 -1.05 -26.03
C LYS A 3 3.82 -0.82 -24.63
N ARG A 4 2.83 0.07 -24.47
CA ARG A 4 2.04 0.17 -23.24
C ARG A 4 1.26 -1.14 -23.11
N GLU A 5 1.64 -2.01 -22.18
CA GLU A 5 0.87 -3.19 -21.83
C GLU A 5 -0.51 -2.74 -21.31
N THR A 6 -1.55 -3.22 -21.97
CA THR A 6 -2.92 -2.84 -21.67
C THR A 6 -3.42 -3.69 -20.50
N TYR A 7 -3.49 -3.12 -19.30
CA TYR A 7 -4.06 -3.77 -18.12
C TYR A 7 -5.55 -4.09 -18.33
N ASN A 8 -5.96 -5.36 -18.20
CA ASN A 8 -7.37 -5.74 -18.23
C ASN A 8 -7.96 -5.69 -16.81
N LEU A 9 -8.54 -4.56 -16.45
CA LEU A 9 -9.12 -4.34 -15.12
C LEU A 9 -10.23 -5.34 -14.75
N SER A 10 -10.98 -5.83 -15.74
CA SER A 10 -12.04 -6.82 -15.51
C SER A 10 -11.46 -8.17 -15.05
N GLU A 11 -10.38 -8.61 -15.68
CA GLU A 11 -9.69 -9.85 -15.29
C GLU A 11 -9.03 -9.74 -13.92
N ILE A 12 -8.38 -8.61 -13.64
CA ILE A 12 -7.80 -8.32 -12.31
C ILE A 12 -8.90 -8.36 -11.24
N GLY A 13 -10.05 -7.74 -11.51
CA GLY A 13 -11.22 -7.77 -10.63
C GLY A 13 -11.74 -9.19 -10.37
N ALA A 14 -11.76 -10.04 -11.40
CA ALA A 14 -12.15 -11.44 -11.26
C ALA A 14 -11.17 -12.23 -10.36
N ARG A 15 -9.85 -11.99 -10.49
CA ARG A 15 -8.83 -12.61 -9.64
C ARG A 15 -8.91 -12.15 -8.18
N LEU A 16 -9.20 -10.87 -7.94
CA LEU A 16 -9.50 -10.35 -6.59
C LEU A 16 -10.70 -11.04 -5.95
N LYS A 17 -11.78 -11.17 -6.71
CA LYS A 17 -12.99 -11.85 -6.27
C LYS A 17 -12.69 -13.32 -5.92
N LEU A 18 -11.83 -13.98 -6.69
CA LEU A 18 -11.37 -15.33 -6.42
C LEU A 18 -10.62 -15.41 -5.08
N ILE A 19 -9.62 -14.55 -4.86
CA ILE A 19 -8.85 -14.49 -3.60
C ILE A 19 -9.78 -14.29 -2.40
N ARG A 20 -10.71 -13.32 -2.49
CA ARG A 20 -11.66 -13.04 -1.42
C ARG A 20 -12.58 -14.23 -1.13
N ALA A 21 -13.15 -14.83 -2.18
CA ALA A 21 -14.05 -15.97 -2.04
C ALA A 21 -13.35 -17.17 -1.41
N ARG A 22 -12.09 -17.41 -1.76
CA ARG A 22 -11.27 -18.50 -1.19
C ARG A 22 -11.02 -18.33 0.30
N GLN A 23 -10.83 -17.09 0.74
CA GLN A 23 -10.70 -16.78 2.17
C GLN A 23 -12.02 -16.64 2.92
N ARG A 24 -13.15 -16.81 2.22
CA ARG A 24 -14.50 -16.69 2.78
C ARG A 24 -14.77 -15.31 3.40
N LEU A 25 -14.14 -14.27 2.86
CA LEU A 25 -14.29 -12.90 3.36
C LEU A 25 -15.44 -12.18 2.63
N THR A 26 -16.14 -11.32 3.37
CA THR A 26 -17.03 -10.32 2.76
C THR A 26 -16.20 -9.23 2.09
N GLN A 27 -16.80 -8.48 1.14
CA GLN A 27 -16.11 -7.33 0.53
C GLN A 27 -15.69 -6.30 1.59
N ALA A 28 -16.50 -6.10 2.63
CA ALA A 28 -16.18 -5.21 3.74
C ALA A 28 -14.97 -5.67 4.54
N LYS A 29 -14.89 -6.99 4.84
CA LYS A 29 -13.76 -7.55 5.59
C LYS A 29 -12.47 -7.50 4.78
N MET A 30 -12.52 -7.83 3.50
CA MET A 30 -11.39 -7.72 2.59
C MET A 30 -10.91 -6.27 2.44
N ALA A 31 -11.83 -5.31 2.31
CA ALA A 31 -11.49 -3.89 2.24
C ALA A 31 -10.81 -3.40 3.53
N GLN A 32 -11.30 -3.83 4.69
CA GLN A 32 -10.71 -3.54 6.00
C GLN A 32 -9.28 -4.07 6.10
N GLU A 33 -9.04 -5.32 5.68
CA GLU A 33 -7.71 -5.93 5.71
C GLU A 33 -6.73 -5.22 4.78
N LEU A 34 -7.20 -4.76 3.62
CA LEU A 34 -6.41 -3.99 2.65
C LEU A 34 -6.27 -2.51 3.00
N GLY A 35 -6.89 -2.04 4.09
CA GLY A 35 -6.82 -0.64 4.50
C GLY A 35 -7.46 0.34 3.52
N ILE A 36 -8.45 -0.10 2.73
CA ILE A 36 -9.15 0.73 1.74
C ILE A 36 -10.66 0.79 2.04
N SER A 37 -11.36 1.76 1.43
CA SER A 37 -12.81 1.84 1.58
C SER A 37 -13.52 0.69 0.85
N LEU A 38 -14.68 0.27 1.37
CA LEU A 38 -15.55 -0.71 0.73
C LEU A 38 -15.91 -0.30 -0.71
N SER A 39 -16.21 0.99 -0.92
CA SER A 39 -16.53 1.51 -2.26
C SER A 39 -15.35 1.36 -3.22
N HIS A 40 -14.13 1.59 -2.74
CA HIS A 40 -12.93 1.39 -3.55
C HIS A 40 -12.77 -0.10 -3.90
N TYR A 41 -12.82 -0.99 -2.91
CA TYR A 41 -12.71 -2.44 -3.14
C TYR A 41 -13.79 -2.97 -4.10
N SER A 42 -15.03 -2.52 -3.94
CA SER A 42 -16.15 -2.89 -4.82
C SER A 42 -15.88 -2.54 -6.28
N LYS A 43 -15.34 -1.34 -6.55
CA LYS A 43 -14.95 -0.89 -7.90
C LYS A 43 -13.80 -1.71 -8.50
N LEU A 44 -12.89 -2.19 -7.66
CA LEU A 44 -11.79 -3.06 -8.10
C LEU A 44 -12.32 -4.44 -8.55
N GLU A 45 -13.22 -5.07 -7.79
CA GLU A 45 -13.76 -6.40 -8.16
C GLU A 45 -14.55 -6.40 -9.48
N VAL A 46 -15.19 -5.29 -9.82
CA VAL A 46 -15.94 -5.14 -11.08
C VAL A 46 -15.08 -4.60 -12.23
N GLY A 47 -13.80 -4.32 -12.00
CA GLY A 47 -12.86 -3.84 -13.02
C GLY A 47 -13.08 -2.41 -13.50
N ILE A 48 -13.75 -1.58 -12.69
CA ILE A 48 -14.00 -0.16 -12.98
C ILE A 48 -12.93 0.73 -12.33
N GLY A 49 -12.36 0.27 -11.21
CA GLY A 49 -11.26 0.96 -10.51
C GLY A 49 -9.89 0.42 -10.93
N GLY A 50 -8.95 1.31 -11.22
CA GLY A 50 -7.54 0.95 -11.36
C GLY A 50 -6.91 0.67 -9.99
N MET A 51 -5.95 -0.25 -9.95
CA MET A 51 -5.19 -0.58 -8.74
C MET A 51 -3.88 0.19 -8.72
N SER A 52 -3.51 0.77 -7.57
CA SER A 52 -2.18 1.34 -7.40
C SER A 52 -1.15 0.23 -7.20
N HIS A 53 0.10 0.48 -7.60
CA HIS A 53 1.22 -0.45 -7.35
C HIS A 53 1.36 -0.82 -5.86
N GLY A 54 1.10 0.13 -4.95
CA GLY A 54 1.13 -0.14 -3.50
C GLY A 54 0.06 -1.15 -3.06
N LEU A 55 -1.14 -1.09 -3.66
CA LEU A 55 -2.21 -2.04 -3.35
C LEU A 55 -1.94 -3.43 -3.95
N ILE A 56 -1.38 -3.48 -5.17
CA ILE A 56 -0.88 -4.72 -5.79
C ILE A 56 0.14 -5.39 -4.86
N PHE A 57 1.13 -4.62 -4.40
CA PHE A 57 2.18 -5.10 -3.51
C PHE A 57 1.63 -5.63 -2.18
N ALA A 58 0.68 -4.91 -1.56
CA ALA A 58 0.03 -5.34 -0.32
C ALA A 58 -0.71 -6.68 -0.49
N LEU A 59 -1.49 -6.83 -1.57
CA LEU A 59 -2.17 -8.07 -1.93
C LEU A 59 -1.18 -9.23 -2.12
N CYS A 60 -0.09 -8.99 -2.86
CA CYS A 60 0.94 -9.99 -3.14
C CYS A 60 1.56 -10.52 -1.84
N ARG A 61 1.95 -9.62 -0.92
CA ARG A 61 2.53 -10.03 0.37
C ARG A 61 1.52 -10.72 1.28
N GLN A 62 0.30 -10.21 1.36
CA GLN A 62 -0.70 -10.72 2.30
C GLN A 62 -1.20 -12.12 1.93
N PHE A 63 -1.38 -12.38 0.63
CA PHE A 63 -1.96 -13.64 0.15
C PHE A 63 -0.96 -14.57 -0.52
N GLY A 64 0.33 -14.20 -0.53
CA GLY A 64 1.40 -15.00 -1.13
C GLY A 64 1.23 -15.18 -2.64
N ILE A 65 0.68 -14.18 -3.33
CA ILE A 65 0.36 -14.25 -4.76
C ILE A 65 1.40 -13.49 -5.58
N SER A 66 1.67 -13.94 -6.81
CA SER A 66 2.56 -13.21 -7.70
C SER A 66 1.83 -12.04 -8.37
N GLU A 67 2.56 -10.94 -8.56
CA GLU A 67 2.06 -9.79 -9.32
C GLU A 67 1.77 -10.18 -10.77
N ALA A 68 2.63 -11.01 -11.37
CA ALA A 68 2.44 -11.53 -12.73
C ALA A 68 1.08 -12.23 -12.89
N TRP A 69 0.69 -13.05 -11.91
CA TRP A 69 -0.59 -13.72 -11.93
C TRP A 69 -1.75 -12.76 -11.67
N LEU A 70 -1.62 -11.87 -10.68
CA LEU A 70 -2.69 -10.93 -10.34
C LEU A 70 -3.00 -9.97 -11.49
N VAL A 71 -1.96 -9.38 -12.09
CA VAL A 71 -2.06 -8.31 -13.06
C VAL A 71 -2.26 -8.85 -14.47
N TYR A 72 -1.43 -9.81 -14.87
CA TYR A 72 -1.38 -10.32 -16.25
C TYR A 72 -2.02 -11.70 -16.42
N GLY A 73 -2.28 -12.42 -15.32
CA GLY A 73 -2.78 -13.79 -15.38
C GLY A 73 -1.70 -14.81 -15.73
N GLU A 74 -0.44 -14.41 -15.63
CA GLU A 74 0.70 -15.24 -15.99
C GLU A 74 1.22 -16.04 -14.80
N GLY A 75 1.66 -17.26 -15.05
CA GLY A 75 2.21 -18.15 -14.03
C GLY A 75 1.17 -18.96 -13.28
N GLU A 76 1.60 -19.56 -12.18
CA GLU A 76 0.79 -20.51 -11.42
C GLU A 76 -0.22 -19.78 -10.53
N ALA A 77 -1.46 -20.28 -10.54
CA ALA A 77 -2.47 -19.76 -9.63
C ALA A 77 -2.05 -20.07 -8.18
N PRO A 78 -2.28 -19.14 -7.24
CA PRO A 78 -1.86 -19.36 -5.86
C PRO A 78 -2.55 -20.59 -5.29
N ASP A 79 -1.77 -21.43 -4.60
CA ASP A 79 -2.33 -22.57 -3.89
C ASP A 79 -3.00 -22.11 -2.60
N PHE A 80 -4.32 -21.94 -2.66
CA PHE A 80 -5.14 -21.56 -1.52
C PHE A 80 -5.53 -22.75 -0.62
N SER A 81 -4.97 -23.95 -0.82
CA SER A 81 -5.33 -25.16 -0.07
C SER A 81 -4.81 -25.19 1.38
N LEU A 82 -3.81 -24.37 1.72
CA LEU A 82 -3.14 -24.38 3.03
C LEU A 82 -3.64 -23.33 4.03
N VAL A 83 -4.64 -22.50 3.71
CA VAL A 83 -5.15 -21.49 4.64
C VAL A 83 -6.40 -22.01 5.35
N THR A 84 -6.19 -22.87 6.35
CA THR A 84 -7.22 -23.19 7.35
C THR A 84 -7.32 -22.02 8.32
N ASN A 85 -8.44 -21.30 8.26
CA ASN A 85 -8.78 -20.29 9.26
C ASN A 85 -8.74 -20.92 10.66
N GLY A 86 -7.92 -20.34 11.53
CA GLY A 86 -7.91 -20.62 12.94
C GLY A 86 -9.26 -20.26 13.58
N ALA A 87 -9.96 -21.30 14.00
CA ALA A 87 -10.83 -21.25 15.16
C ALA A 87 -10.68 -22.60 15.88
N GLU A 88 -9.61 -22.73 16.68
CA GLU A 88 -9.66 -23.20 18.07
C GLU A 88 -8.25 -23.27 18.67
N ALA A 89 -8.16 -22.84 19.93
CA ALA A 89 -6.95 -22.88 20.71
C ALA A 89 -6.53 -24.33 21.01
N SER A 90 -5.26 -24.66 20.76
CA SER A 90 -4.49 -25.52 21.65
C SER A 90 -3.00 -25.37 21.41
N ALA A 91 -2.34 -24.99 22.50
CA ALA A 91 -0.91 -24.96 22.79
C ALA A 91 0.01 -25.71 21.82
N VAL A 92 0.89 -24.97 21.14
CA VAL A 92 2.31 -25.31 21.01
C VAL A 92 3.09 -23.99 20.95
N GLU A 93 3.81 -23.69 22.03
CA GLU A 93 4.92 -22.74 21.99
C GLU A 93 5.99 -23.29 21.02
N ARG A 94 6.23 -22.60 19.91
CA ARG A 94 7.51 -22.66 19.21
C ARG A 94 8.02 -21.25 19.01
N ASN A 95 8.93 -20.93 19.92
CA ASN A 95 9.85 -19.82 19.91
C ASN A 95 10.73 -19.88 18.65
N ASP A 96 10.34 -19.14 17.61
CA ASP A 96 11.26 -18.76 16.52
C ASP A 96 11.43 -17.24 16.54
N ASN A 97 12.40 -16.79 17.35
CA ASN A 97 12.85 -15.40 17.46
C ASN A 97 13.48 -14.82 16.19
N ASN A 98 13.11 -15.29 14.99
CA ASN A 98 13.73 -14.88 13.72
C ASN A 98 12.77 -14.18 12.73
N GLY A 99 11.49 -14.00 13.08
CA GLY A 99 10.51 -13.29 12.23
C GLY A 99 10.48 -11.76 12.39
N LYS A 100 11.18 -11.20 13.38
CA LYS A 100 11.11 -9.75 13.71
C LYS A 100 12.11 -8.87 12.97
N LYS A 101 12.87 -9.39 12.00
CA LYS A 101 13.90 -8.59 11.29
C LYS A 101 13.43 -7.97 9.97
N LEU A 102 12.31 -8.40 9.38
CA LEU A 102 11.87 -7.96 8.04
C LEU A 102 10.69 -6.95 8.03
N LEU A 103 10.33 -6.39 9.19
CA LEU A 103 9.33 -5.31 9.33
C LEU A 103 9.95 -4.01 9.88
N ALA A 104 11.22 -4.05 10.30
CA ALA A 104 11.92 -2.91 10.86
C ALA A 104 12.69 -2.08 9.81
N GLU A 105 13.03 -2.67 8.66
CA GLU A 105 13.92 -2.01 7.69
C GLU A 105 13.15 -1.26 6.56
N ASP A 106 11.90 -1.64 6.24
CA ASP A 106 11.13 -1.03 5.13
C ASP A 106 10.06 0.00 5.54
N ASN A 107 9.87 0.25 6.85
CA ASN A 107 8.96 1.30 7.33
C ASN A 107 9.66 2.67 7.54
N SER A 108 10.98 2.77 7.38
CA SER A 108 11.74 3.99 7.64
C SER A 108 11.27 5.18 6.79
N LEU A 109 10.91 4.95 5.52
CA LEU A 109 10.41 6.00 4.63
C LEU A 109 9.01 6.49 5.03
N ILE A 110 8.11 5.56 5.38
CA ILE A 110 6.75 5.90 5.83
C ILE A 110 6.82 6.67 7.14
N GLU A 111 7.65 6.20 8.08
CA GLU A 111 7.90 6.87 9.35
C GLU A 111 8.50 8.26 9.15
N SER A 112 9.46 8.40 8.24
CA SER A 112 10.02 9.71 7.86
C SER A 112 8.96 10.65 7.27
N ILE A 113 8.08 10.14 6.40
CA ILE A 113 6.98 10.92 5.82
C ILE A 113 6.00 11.35 6.91
N VAL A 114 5.60 10.45 7.82
CA VAL A 114 4.69 10.76 8.92
C VAL A 114 5.29 11.86 9.80
N ILE A 115 6.56 11.73 10.20
CA ILE A 115 7.27 12.74 10.98
C ILE A 115 7.32 14.09 10.26
N MET A 116 7.64 14.09 8.95
CA MET A 116 7.64 15.32 8.14
C MET A 116 6.24 15.96 8.06
N LEU A 117 5.20 15.14 7.90
CA LEU A 117 3.82 15.63 7.84
C LEU A 117 3.33 16.15 9.19
N GLU A 118 3.89 15.71 10.30
CA GLU A 118 3.57 16.17 11.66
C GLU A 118 4.41 17.37 12.10
N ASN A 119 5.48 17.69 11.39
CA ASN A 119 6.35 18.84 11.67
C ASN A 119 5.57 20.17 11.55
N SER A 120 5.50 20.92 12.65
CA SER A 120 4.74 22.18 12.75
C SER A 120 5.27 23.28 11.84
N GLU A 121 6.59 23.43 11.73
CA GLU A 121 7.23 24.42 10.86
C GLU A 121 6.95 24.14 9.37
N MET A 122 7.00 22.86 8.97
CA MET A 122 6.65 22.46 7.61
C MET A 122 5.18 22.72 7.29
N ARG A 123 4.27 22.48 8.25
CA ARG A 123 2.84 22.78 8.09
C ARG A 123 2.59 24.27 7.93
N GLU A 124 3.27 25.10 8.71
CA GLU A 124 3.17 26.55 8.61
C GLU A 124 3.68 27.05 7.26
N LEU A 125 4.85 26.60 6.83
CA LEU A 125 5.41 26.92 5.52
C LEU A 125 4.49 26.46 4.38
N ALA A 126 3.91 25.25 4.48
CA ALA A 126 2.94 24.76 3.51
C ALA A 126 1.69 25.66 3.46
N GLY A 127 1.25 26.20 4.60
CA GLY A 127 0.15 27.16 4.68
C GLY A 127 0.46 28.49 3.99
N GLN A 128 1.70 29.00 4.12
CA GLN A 128 2.15 30.21 3.44
C GLN A 128 2.25 29.99 1.92
N ILE A 129 2.82 28.86 1.48
CA ILE A 129 2.94 28.50 0.06
C ILE A 129 1.55 28.32 -0.56
N ALA A 130 0.65 27.65 0.14
CA ALA A 130 -0.72 27.45 -0.31
C ALA A 130 -1.45 28.78 -0.56
N GLN A 131 -1.32 29.74 0.36
CA GLN A 131 -1.89 31.08 0.20
C GLN A 131 -1.22 31.85 -0.95
N ALA A 132 0.11 31.84 -1.04
CA ALA A 132 0.84 32.58 -2.07
C ALA A 132 0.59 32.06 -3.48
N MET A 133 0.40 30.75 -3.63
CA MET A 133 0.20 30.09 -4.92
C MET A 133 -1.27 29.80 -5.26
N ASP A 134 -2.20 30.15 -4.37
CA ASP A 134 -3.63 29.80 -4.46
C ASP A 134 -3.87 28.30 -4.74
N ILE A 135 -3.23 27.44 -3.93
CA ILE A 135 -3.36 25.98 -4.03
C ILE A 135 -3.77 25.37 -2.68
N PRO A 136 -4.39 24.18 -2.65
CA PRO A 136 -4.68 23.50 -1.40
C PRO A 136 -3.42 23.20 -0.56
N THR A 137 -3.47 23.39 0.75
CA THR A 137 -2.37 23.13 1.70
C THR A 137 -1.81 21.71 1.59
N THR A 138 -2.67 20.72 1.33
CA THR A 138 -2.23 19.32 1.11
C THR A 138 -1.28 19.20 -0.10
N ARG A 139 -1.47 20.01 -1.14
CA ARG A 139 -0.61 20.02 -2.32
C ARG A 139 0.73 20.69 -2.01
N ALA A 140 0.72 21.81 -1.30
CA ALA A 140 1.93 22.48 -0.84
C ALA A 140 2.76 21.57 0.09
N LEU A 141 2.10 20.87 1.02
CA LEU A 141 2.75 19.94 1.94
C LEU A 141 3.39 18.76 1.19
N ALA A 142 2.69 18.19 0.20
CA ALA A 142 3.26 17.15 -0.66
C ALA A 142 4.48 17.62 -1.47
N MET A 143 4.50 18.90 -1.90
CA MET A 143 5.67 19.50 -2.57
C MET A 143 6.87 19.57 -1.62
N LEU A 144 6.67 19.99 -0.37
CA LEU A 144 7.73 20.07 0.63
C LEU A 144 8.27 18.69 1.03
N VAL A 145 7.38 17.71 1.26
CA VAL A 145 7.79 16.33 1.56
C VAL A 145 8.60 15.76 0.40
N ARG A 146 8.15 15.96 -0.84
CA ARG A 146 8.87 15.49 -2.04
C ARG A 146 10.25 16.14 -2.19
N GLU A 147 10.38 17.41 -1.83
CA GLU A 147 11.66 18.13 -1.87
C GLU A 147 12.62 17.64 -0.78
N LYS A 148 12.14 17.46 0.46
CA LYS A 148 12.96 16.91 1.55
C LYS A 148 13.42 15.47 1.29
N LEU A 149 12.55 14.63 0.71
CA LEU A 149 12.94 13.26 0.33
C LEU A 149 13.96 13.23 -0.82
N ARG A 150 13.99 14.26 -1.68
CA ARG A 150 14.98 14.40 -2.74
C ARG A 150 16.33 14.89 -2.22
N ASN A 151 16.31 15.75 -1.19
CA ASN A 151 17.49 16.43 -0.65
C ASN A 151 17.58 16.28 0.89
N PRO A 152 17.87 15.08 1.41
CA PRO A 152 17.87 14.81 2.86
C PRO A 152 18.96 15.57 3.64
N GLU A 153 20.01 16.07 2.99
CA GLU A 153 21.19 16.67 3.65
C GLU A 153 21.15 18.21 3.80
N LYS A 154 20.10 18.89 3.33
CA LYS A 154 20.07 20.37 3.32
C LYS A 154 19.87 21.06 4.67
N GLU A 155 19.86 20.33 5.78
CA GLU A 155 19.79 20.90 7.14
C GLU A 155 21.14 21.16 7.82
N LEU A 156 22.29 20.75 7.24
CA LEU A 156 23.60 20.98 7.88
C LEU A 156 24.35 22.26 7.45
N SER A 157 23.73 23.19 6.71
CA SER A 157 24.41 24.42 6.27
C SER A 157 23.60 25.70 6.56
N LYS A 158 23.11 25.81 7.79
CA LYS A 158 22.75 27.10 8.40
C LYS A 158 23.11 27.09 9.89
N ASN A 159 24.38 26.81 10.17
CA ASN A 159 25.05 27.21 11.40
C ASN A 159 26.47 27.64 10.99
N ASP A 160 26.56 28.79 10.34
CA ASP A 160 27.73 29.68 10.28
C ASP A 160 27.24 31.11 10.04
#